data_AF-A0A9W6UE81-F1
#
_entry.id   AF-A0A9W6UE81-F1
#
_cell.length_a   1.000
_cell.length_b   1.000
_cell.length_c   1.000
_cell.angle_alpha   90.00
_cell.angle_beta   90.00
_cell.angle_gamma   90.00
#
_symmetry.space_group_name_H-M   'P 1'
#
loop_
_entity.id
_entity.type
_entity.pdbx_description
1 polymer ?
#
loop_
_entity_poly.entity_id
_entity_poly.type
_entity_poly.pdbx_seq_one_letter_code
_entity_poly.pdbx_strand_id
1 'polypeptide(L)'
;MVPLPFTQCLIVMVKDPGVDVYVPAMYVLLDSKQQDVYWNALNYVIIQTGRLLEPATVTCDFERGLMNAVTDQFPLVKIVGCLFHWKQAPRRKMIELRIPQDQIASALTPGVLDILTIIPVDQIADKMQSYGADLWNAESMTAAGVDLQNRTNNPLESYNRAFGDRFSVKYPSLLSFVETAKEESRRFVQLIDEVKQNRRDPPRHAQSVEPRVPNDFDQFE
;
A
#
# COMPACT_ATOMS: atom_id res chain seq x y z
N MET A 1 7.58 13.72 8.64
CA MET A 1 7.66 14.70 7.54
C MET A 1 6.28 15.21 7.15
N VAL A 2 5.65 16.03 8.00
CA VAL A 2 4.37 16.67 7.66
C VAL A 2 4.46 18.12 8.14
N PRO A 3 4.26 19.13 7.28
CA PRO A 3 4.22 20.52 7.72
C PRO A 3 3.08 20.75 8.70
N LEU A 4 3.32 21.56 9.74
CA LEU A 4 2.22 22.03 10.59
C LEU A 4 1.33 23.02 9.81
N PRO A 5 0.01 23.06 10.06
CA PRO A 5 -0.73 22.33 11.09
C PRO A 5 -1.27 20.95 10.65
N PHE A 6 -0.84 20.43 9.49
CA PHE A 6 -1.35 19.17 8.96
C PHE A 6 -0.94 17.97 9.83
N THR A 7 -1.81 16.96 9.88
CA THR A 7 -1.60 15.74 10.67
C THR A 7 -1.05 14.59 9.85
N GLN A 8 -1.32 14.58 8.54
CA GLN A 8 -0.87 13.54 7.63
C GLN A 8 -0.54 14.10 6.24
N CYS A 9 0.36 13.42 5.53
CA CYS A 9 0.54 13.60 4.10
C CYS A 9 0.09 12.31 3.40
N LEU A 10 -0.96 12.38 2.58
CA LEU A 10 -1.35 11.32 1.66
C LEU A 10 -0.52 11.46 0.38
N ILE A 11 0.24 10.42 0.03
CA ILE A 11 1.03 10.38 -1.19
C ILE A 11 0.33 9.44 -2.17
N VAL A 12 -0.15 10.00 -3.27
CA VAL A 12 -0.78 9.22 -4.34
C VAL A 12 0.30 8.81 -5.31
N MET A 13 0.63 7.51 -5.32
CA MET A 13 1.57 6.93 -6.27
C MET A 13 0.83 6.15 -7.35
N VAL A 14 1.35 6.20 -8.58
CA VAL A 14 0.78 5.49 -9.74
C VAL A 14 1.87 4.58 -10.32
N LYS A 15 1.50 3.36 -10.70
CA LYS A 15 2.39 2.44 -11.44
C LYS A 15 2.34 2.81 -12.92
N ASP A 16 3.49 3.15 -13.52
CA ASP A 16 3.62 3.25 -14.97
C ASP A 16 3.94 1.84 -15.53
N PRO A 17 3.01 1.18 -16.23
CA PRO A 17 3.22 -0.18 -16.74
C PRO A 17 4.26 -0.24 -17.87
N GLY A 18 4.56 0.87 -18.54
CA GLY A 18 5.53 0.91 -19.64
C GLY A 18 6.99 0.84 -19.18
N VAL A 19 7.26 1.22 -17.93
CA VAL A 19 8.60 1.22 -17.35
C VAL A 19 8.69 0.45 -16.02
N ASP A 20 7.57 -0.07 -15.54
CA ASP A 20 7.44 -0.77 -14.26
C ASP A 20 7.98 0.06 -13.08
N VAL A 21 7.55 1.32 -12.98
CA VAL A 21 7.96 2.26 -11.91
C VAL A 21 6.73 2.79 -11.19
N TYR A 22 6.76 2.78 -9.85
CA TYR A 22 5.81 3.54 -9.03
C TYR A 22 6.27 4.99 -8.89
N VAL A 23 5.44 5.93 -9.32
CA VAL A 23 5.75 7.36 -9.39
C VAL A 23 4.86 8.12 -8.41
N PRO A 24 5.40 8.97 -7.52
CA PRO A 24 4.59 9.85 -6.69
C PRO A 24 3.97 10.94 -7.56
N ALA A 25 2.68 10.78 -7.87
CA ALA A 25 1.94 11.68 -8.73
C ALA A 25 1.46 12.93 -7.98
N MET A 26 0.99 12.77 -6.73
CA MET A 26 0.47 13.88 -5.92
C MET A 26 0.81 13.72 -4.44
N TYR A 27 0.99 14.86 -3.76
CA TYR A 27 1.12 14.96 -2.31
C TYR A 27 -0.04 15.79 -1.80
N VAL A 28 -0.84 15.22 -0.89
CA VAL A 28 -2.00 15.90 -0.31
C VAL A 28 -1.79 16.00 1.19
N LEU A 29 -1.69 17.23 1.69
CA LEU A 29 -1.56 17.50 3.12
C LEU A 29 -2.96 17.51 3.75
N LEU A 30 -3.17 16.66 4.75
CA LEU A 30 -4.45 16.43 5.42
C LEU A 30 -4.39 16.94 6.85
N ASP A 31 -5.46 17.58 7.29
CA ASP A 31 -5.61 18.10 8.65
C ASP A 31 -6.15 17.04 9.64
N SER A 32 -6.78 15.97 9.16
CA SER A 32 -7.18 14.81 9.97
C SER A 32 -7.13 13.49 9.19
N LYS A 33 -7.36 12.37 9.90
CA LYS A 33 -7.47 11.02 9.33
C LYS A 33 -8.92 10.55 9.18
N GLN A 34 -9.86 11.49 9.04
CA GLN A 34 -11.29 11.18 8.92
C GLN A 34 -11.68 10.85 7.48
N GLN A 35 -12.76 10.09 7.32
CA GLN A 35 -13.22 9.61 6.01
C GLN A 35 -13.56 10.76 5.05
N ASP A 36 -14.22 11.80 5.53
CA ASP A 36 -14.58 13.00 4.75
C ASP A 36 -13.36 13.74 4.23
N VAL A 37 -12.29 13.82 5.02
CA VAL A 37 -11.01 14.42 4.61
C VAL A 37 -10.35 13.59 3.51
N TYR A 38 -10.33 12.26 3.63
CA TYR A 38 -9.85 11.38 2.56
C TYR A 38 -10.71 11.48 1.29
N TRP A 39 -12.03 11.53 1.45
CA TRP A 39 -12.96 11.65 0.34
C TRP A 39 -12.71 12.95 -0.44
N ASN A 40 -12.52 14.07 0.27
CA ASN A 40 -12.20 15.36 -0.34
C ASN A 40 -10.83 15.33 -1.04
N ALA A 41 -9.82 14.74 -0.41
CA ALA A 41 -8.49 14.58 -1.01
C ALA A 41 -8.56 13.82 -2.34
N LEU A 42 -9.27 12.69 -2.37
CA LEU A 42 -9.49 11.89 -3.58
C LEU A 42 -10.31 12.65 -4.63
N ASN A 43 -11.34 13.38 -4.23
CA ASN A 43 -12.12 14.23 -5.15
C ASN A 43 -11.22 15.27 -5.85
N TYR A 44 -10.31 15.91 -5.12
CA TYR A 44 -9.35 16.84 -5.74
C TYR A 44 -8.40 16.14 -6.71
N VAL A 45 -7.92 14.94 -6.39
CA VAL A 45 -7.09 14.13 -7.30
C VAL A 45 -7.86 13.80 -8.60
N ILE A 46 -9.13 13.40 -8.49
CA ILE A 46 -10.01 13.13 -9.63
C ILE A 46 -10.21 14.39 -10.48
N ILE A 47 -10.46 15.54 -9.87
CA ILE A 47 -10.63 16.80 -10.60
C ILE A 47 -9.34 17.20 -11.32
N GLN A 48 -8.18 17.09 -10.66
CA GLN A 48 -6.87 17.44 -11.25
C GLN A 48 -6.48 16.54 -12.43
N THR A 49 -6.99 15.30 -12.47
CA THR A 49 -6.80 14.38 -13.59
C THR A 49 -7.83 14.58 -14.71
N GLY A 50 -8.64 15.65 -14.66
CA GLY A 50 -9.70 15.90 -15.64
C GLY A 50 -10.84 14.89 -15.55
N ARG A 51 -11.02 14.24 -14.39
CA ARG A 51 -11.98 13.14 -14.15
C ARG A 51 -11.71 11.90 -15.01
N LEU A 52 -10.45 11.67 -15.41
CA LEU A 52 -10.03 10.51 -16.19
C LEU A 52 -9.43 9.39 -15.32
N LEU A 53 -9.31 9.60 -14.00
CA LEU A 53 -8.76 8.61 -13.09
C LEU A 53 -9.79 7.51 -12.82
N GLU A 54 -9.57 6.33 -13.40
CA GLU A 54 -10.38 5.12 -13.18
C GLU A 54 -9.47 3.95 -12.79
N PRO A 55 -9.09 3.82 -11.50
CA PRO A 55 -8.20 2.77 -11.07
C PRO A 55 -8.93 1.42 -10.99
N ALA A 56 -8.37 0.38 -11.61
CA ALA A 56 -8.84 -0.99 -11.42
C ALA A 56 -8.55 -1.51 -10.00
N THR A 57 -7.42 -1.09 -9.42
CA THR A 57 -6.95 -1.52 -8.10
C THR A 57 -6.35 -0.34 -7.33
N VAL A 58 -6.58 -0.27 -6.02
CA VAL A 58 -5.91 0.67 -5.12
C VAL A 58 -5.27 -0.09 -3.98
N THR A 59 -3.96 0.08 -3.81
CA THR A 59 -3.23 -0.44 -2.66
C THR A 59 -3.12 0.65 -1.60
N CYS A 60 -3.61 0.38 -0.39
CA CYS A 60 -3.53 1.34 0.71
C CYS A 60 -3.37 0.65 2.07
N ASP A 61 -3.16 1.47 3.09
CA ASP A 61 -3.14 1.02 4.48
C ASP A 61 -4.54 0.63 4.96
N PHE A 62 -4.62 -0.18 6.02
CA PHE A 62 -5.89 -0.61 6.65
C PHE A 62 -6.55 0.50 7.48
N GLU A 63 -6.53 1.74 6.99
CA GLU A 63 -7.24 2.87 7.57
C GLU A 63 -8.67 2.89 7.03
N ARG A 64 -9.65 2.57 7.88
CA ARG A 64 -11.07 2.45 7.50
C ARG A 64 -11.61 3.70 6.78
N GLY A 65 -11.24 4.89 7.25
CA GLY A 65 -11.67 6.13 6.61
C GLY A 65 -11.17 6.27 5.18
N LEU A 66 -9.92 5.87 4.92
CA LEU A 66 -9.34 5.88 3.57
C LEU A 66 -9.99 4.81 2.68
N MET A 67 -10.17 3.60 3.19
CA MET A 67 -10.80 2.52 2.42
C MET A 67 -12.23 2.89 2.00
N ASN A 68 -13.03 3.41 2.93
CA ASN A 68 -14.40 3.85 2.63
C ASN A 68 -14.42 5.00 1.61
N ALA A 69 -13.51 5.97 1.75
CA ALA A 69 -13.42 7.08 0.80
C ALA A 69 -13.04 6.61 -0.62
N VAL A 70 -12.15 5.61 -0.72
CA VAL A 70 -11.77 4.99 -1.99
C VAL A 70 -12.95 4.26 -2.63
N THR A 71 -13.69 3.44 -1.88
CA THR A 71 -14.86 2.72 -2.42
C THR A 71 -16.01 3.66 -2.81
N ASP A 72 -16.21 4.75 -2.07
CA ASP A 72 -17.23 5.75 -2.39
C ASP A 72 -16.89 6.50 -3.69
N GLN A 73 -15.62 6.85 -3.89
CA GLN A 73 -15.17 7.58 -5.08
C GLN A 73 -15.05 6.69 -6.32
N PHE A 74 -14.69 5.42 -6.13
CA PHE A 74 -14.47 4.46 -7.20
C PHE A 74 -15.23 3.15 -6.92
N PRO A 75 -16.52 3.06 -7.23
CA PRO A 75 -17.36 1.91 -6.84
C PRO A 75 -16.90 0.56 -7.40
N LEU A 76 -16.14 0.56 -8.50
CA LEU A 76 -15.61 -0.64 -9.17
C LEU A 76 -14.17 -0.97 -8.77
N VAL A 77 -13.55 -0.16 -7.90
CA VAL A 77 -12.17 -0.36 -7.48
C VAL A 77 -12.04 -1.59 -6.60
N LYS A 78 -10.92 -2.30 -6.76
CA LYS A 78 -10.54 -3.37 -5.85
C LYS A 78 -9.49 -2.84 -4.87
N ILE A 79 -9.81 -2.86 -3.59
CA ILE A 79 -8.86 -2.46 -2.56
C ILE A 79 -7.94 -3.64 -2.28
N VAL A 80 -6.64 -3.36 -2.33
CA VAL A 80 -5.59 -4.30 -1.98
C VAL A 80 -4.96 -3.84 -0.67
N GLY A 81 -5.33 -4.49 0.43
CA GLY A 81 -4.72 -4.22 1.73
C GLY A 81 -3.24 -4.56 1.70
N CYS A 82 -2.40 -3.71 2.27
CA CYS A 82 -0.97 -3.93 2.13
C CYS A 82 -0.39 -4.95 3.11
N LEU A 83 0.39 -5.89 2.56
CA LEU A 83 0.89 -7.04 3.30
C LEU A 83 1.83 -6.66 4.46
N PHE A 84 2.58 -5.56 4.34
CA PHE A 84 3.46 -5.09 5.42
C PHE A 84 2.66 -4.67 6.66
N HIS A 85 1.65 -3.80 6.49
CA HIS A 85 0.80 -3.39 7.60
C HIS A 85 -0.04 -4.54 8.13
N TRP A 86 -0.44 -5.46 7.24
CA TRP A 86 -1.04 -6.73 7.65
C TRP A 86 -0.08 -7.46 8.58
N LYS A 87 1.17 -7.79 8.18
CA LYS A 87 2.15 -8.51 9.02
C LYS A 87 2.48 -7.76 10.33
N GLN A 88 2.45 -6.43 10.34
CA GLN A 88 2.71 -5.64 11.53
C GLN A 88 1.62 -5.79 12.60
N ALA A 89 0.36 -6.03 12.22
CA ALA A 89 -0.73 -6.19 13.17
C ALA A 89 -0.62 -7.49 14.02
N PRO A 90 -0.50 -8.71 13.43
CA PRO A 90 -0.18 -9.93 14.15
C PRO A 90 1.11 -9.79 14.95
N ARG A 91 2.18 -9.22 14.37
CA ARG A 91 3.44 -9.01 15.11
C ARG A 91 3.23 -8.26 16.43
N ARG A 92 2.51 -7.13 16.40
CA ARG A 92 2.21 -6.35 17.60
C ARG A 92 1.41 -7.16 18.61
N LYS A 93 0.43 -7.94 18.15
CA LYS A 93 -0.39 -8.78 19.02
C LYS A 93 0.44 -9.91 19.66
N MET A 94 1.33 -10.54 18.89
CA MET A 94 2.23 -11.58 19.40
C MET A 94 3.20 -11.03 20.45
N ILE A 95 3.71 -9.80 20.26
CA ILE A 95 4.53 -9.11 21.27
C ILE A 95 3.73 -8.86 22.55
N GLU A 96 2.49 -8.37 22.43
CA GLU A 96 1.60 -8.15 23.58
C GLU A 96 1.33 -9.45 24.35
N LEU A 97 1.14 -10.55 23.62
CA LEU A 97 0.97 -11.90 24.16
C LEU A 97 2.27 -12.54 24.66
N ARG A 98 3.40 -11.83 24.60
CA ARG A 98 4.73 -12.29 25.04
C ARG A 98 5.22 -13.55 24.35
N ILE A 99 4.85 -13.73 23.08
CA ILE A 99 5.41 -14.81 22.25
C ILE A 99 6.92 -14.58 22.07
N PRO A 100 7.77 -15.62 22.18
CA PRO A 100 9.21 -15.52 21.95
C PRO A 100 9.56 -14.92 20.58
N GLN A 101 10.61 -14.08 20.52
CA GLN A 101 10.95 -13.33 19.30
C GLN A 101 11.32 -14.24 18.11
N ASP A 102 11.96 -15.38 18.37
CA ASP A 102 12.29 -16.42 17.40
C ASP A 102 11.02 -17.06 16.80
N GLN A 103 9.99 -17.28 17.61
CA GLN A 103 8.69 -17.77 17.14
C GLN A 103 7.94 -16.70 16.33
N ILE A 104 8.00 -15.43 16.75
CA ILE A 104 7.44 -14.31 15.98
C ILE A 104 8.14 -14.19 14.61
N ALA A 105 9.48 -14.28 14.59
CA ALA A 105 10.24 -14.23 13.35
C ALA A 105 9.88 -15.40 12.42
N SER A 106 9.77 -16.61 12.97
CA SER A 106 9.34 -17.81 12.24
C SER A 106 7.93 -17.62 11.66
N ALA A 107 6.97 -17.14 12.47
CA ALA A 107 5.59 -16.94 12.04
C ALA A 107 5.43 -15.88 10.93
N LEU A 108 6.30 -14.86 10.91
CA LEU A 108 6.25 -13.78 9.91
C LEU A 108 7.09 -14.05 8.66
N THR A 109 7.81 -15.18 8.63
CA THR A 109 8.56 -15.64 7.46
C THR A 109 7.60 -15.83 6.28
N PRO A 110 8.01 -15.53 5.03
CA PRO A 110 7.17 -15.77 3.87
C PRO A 110 6.71 -17.23 3.79
N GLY A 111 5.42 -17.44 3.50
CA GLY A 111 4.82 -18.78 3.42
C GLY A 111 4.36 -19.35 4.76
N VAL A 112 4.14 -18.51 5.78
CA VAL A 112 3.60 -18.96 7.08
C VAL A 112 2.32 -18.21 7.40
N LEU A 113 2.38 -17.08 8.10
CA LEU A 113 1.17 -16.31 8.39
C LEU A 113 0.58 -15.63 7.16
N ASP A 114 1.40 -15.23 6.20
CA ASP A 114 0.90 -14.65 4.95
C ASP A 114 0.12 -15.65 4.09
N ILE A 115 0.19 -16.96 4.37
CA ILE A 115 -0.73 -17.93 3.76
C ILE A 115 -2.18 -17.71 4.21
N LEU A 116 -2.42 -17.16 5.40
CA LEU A 116 -3.79 -16.80 5.79
C LEU A 116 -4.40 -15.86 4.76
N THR A 117 -3.57 -14.98 4.19
CA THR A 117 -3.99 -14.05 3.17
C THR A 117 -4.25 -14.67 1.82
N ILE A 118 -4.33 -16.00 1.68
CA ILE A 118 -4.53 -16.71 0.40
C ILE A 118 -5.53 -17.87 0.53
N ILE A 119 -5.94 -18.24 1.75
CA ILE A 119 -6.88 -19.33 2.05
C ILE A 119 -8.33 -18.85 1.80
N PRO A 120 -9.23 -19.65 1.22
CA PRO A 120 -10.61 -19.24 0.96
C PRO A 120 -11.31 -18.61 2.18
N VAL A 121 -12.06 -17.52 1.94
CA VAL A 121 -12.66 -16.68 2.99
C VAL A 121 -13.60 -17.45 3.90
N ASP A 122 -14.39 -18.35 3.32
CA ASP A 122 -15.32 -19.23 4.02
C ASP A 122 -14.62 -20.14 5.05
N GLN A 123 -13.34 -20.45 4.84
CA GLN A 123 -12.53 -21.25 5.77
C GLN A 123 -11.89 -20.41 6.89
N ILE A 124 -11.91 -19.08 6.79
CA ILE A 124 -11.32 -18.16 7.78
C ILE A 124 -12.37 -17.32 8.51
N ALA A 125 -13.54 -17.09 7.92
CA ALA A 125 -14.55 -16.13 8.37
C ALA A 125 -14.98 -16.33 9.84
N ASP A 126 -15.05 -17.57 10.31
CA ASP A 126 -15.39 -17.89 11.70
C ASP A 126 -14.31 -17.46 12.71
N LYS A 127 -13.08 -17.19 12.26
CA LYS A 127 -11.90 -16.99 13.11
C LYS A 127 -11.32 -15.57 13.07
N MET A 128 -11.67 -14.71 12.10
CA MET A 128 -11.15 -13.33 11.99
C MET A 128 -12.27 -12.29 11.82
N GLN A 129 -12.54 -11.51 12.87
CA GLN A 129 -13.68 -10.57 12.94
C GLN A 129 -13.34 -9.09 12.65
N SER A 130 -12.06 -8.72 12.49
CA SER A 130 -11.64 -7.31 12.53
C SER A 130 -11.69 -6.58 11.19
N TYR A 131 -11.55 -7.29 10.06
CA TYR A 131 -11.62 -6.74 8.69
C TYR A 131 -12.16 -7.81 7.73
N GLY A 132 -12.99 -7.40 6.77
CA GLY A 132 -13.50 -8.28 5.72
C GLY A 132 -12.36 -9.01 5.00
N ALA A 133 -12.51 -10.32 4.81
CA ALA A 133 -11.44 -11.16 4.28
C ALA A 133 -11.10 -10.82 2.82
N ASP A 134 -12.06 -10.33 2.06
CA ASP A 134 -11.93 -9.79 0.70
C ASP A 134 -10.86 -8.69 0.56
N LEU A 135 -10.58 -7.93 1.63
CA LEU A 135 -9.62 -6.82 1.62
C LEU A 135 -8.16 -7.26 1.71
N TRP A 136 -7.90 -8.46 2.22
CA TRP A 136 -6.55 -8.96 2.45
C TRP A 136 -6.29 -10.33 1.83
N ASN A 137 -7.33 -11.05 1.41
CA ASN A 137 -7.24 -12.39 0.85
C ASN A 137 -6.97 -12.42 -0.67
N ALA A 138 -5.91 -13.12 -1.06
CA ALA A 138 -5.37 -13.24 -2.40
C ALA A 138 -6.20 -14.16 -3.29
N GLU A 139 -6.87 -15.16 -2.72
CA GLU A 139 -7.81 -16.00 -3.49
C GLU A 139 -8.98 -15.13 -3.94
N SER A 140 -9.58 -14.38 -3.00
CA SER A 140 -10.67 -13.45 -3.34
C SER A 140 -10.22 -12.36 -4.31
N MET A 141 -8.99 -11.87 -4.17
CA MET A 141 -8.38 -10.93 -5.11
C MET A 141 -8.12 -11.56 -6.50
N THR A 142 -7.66 -12.81 -6.56
CA THR A 142 -7.39 -13.53 -7.82
C THR A 142 -8.69 -13.87 -8.54
N ALA A 143 -9.70 -14.36 -7.81
CA ALA A 143 -11.06 -14.57 -8.31
C ALA A 143 -11.66 -13.27 -8.83
N ALA A 144 -11.34 -12.14 -8.19
CA ALA A 144 -11.71 -10.82 -8.67
C ALA A 144 -10.80 -10.29 -9.80
N GLY A 145 -9.71 -10.94 -10.20
CA GLY A 145 -8.80 -10.49 -11.26
C GLY A 145 -7.90 -9.31 -10.88
N VAL A 146 -7.44 -9.25 -9.63
CA VAL A 146 -6.44 -8.29 -9.13
C VAL A 146 -5.03 -8.81 -9.42
N ASP A 147 -4.16 -7.94 -9.96
CA ASP A 147 -2.73 -8.23 -10.07
C ASP A 147 -2.07 -8.28 -8.68
N LEU A 148 -1.57 -9.45 -8.29
CA LEU A 148 -0.96 -9.71 -6.98
C LEU A 148 0.37 -8.97 -6.76
N GLN A 149 0.98 -8.41 -7.82
CA GLN A 149 2.12 -7.49 -7.70
C GLN A 149 1.78 -6.25 -6.87
N ASN A 150 0.50 -5.85 -6.83
CA ASN A 150 0.02 -4.70 -6.07
C ASN A 150 -0.18 -5.00 -4.56
N ARG A 151 0.08 -6.23 -4.07
CA ARG A 151 -0.04 -6.55 -2.63
C ARG A 151 1.12 -6.05 -1.77
N THR A 152 2.27 -5.79 -2.37
CA THR A 152 3.43 -5.27 -1.65
C THR A 152 3.43 -3.74 -1.71
N ASN A 153 3.06 -3.07 -0.62
CA ASN A 153 3.35 -1.65 -0.42
C ASN A 153 4.84 -1.38 -0.16
N ASN A 154 5.73 -2.36 -0.28
CA ASN A 154 7.15 -2.18 -0.01
C ASN A 154 7.77 -1.01 -0.81
N PRO A 155 7.40 -0.78 -2.10
CA PRO A 155 7.79 0.44 -2.81
C PRO A 155 7.22 1.71 -2.19
N LEU A 156 5.95 1.72 -1.76
CA LEU A 156 5.29 2.86 -1.11
C LEU A 156 5.93 3.19 0.24
N GLU A 157 6.20 2.18 1.08
CA GLU A 157 6.83 2.39 2.40
C GLU A 157 8.30 2.78 2.29
N SER A 158 9.02 2.12 1.39
CA SER A 158 10.40 2.50 1.07
C SER A 158 10.43 3.94 0.58
N TYR A 159 9.44 4.34 -0.23
CA TYR A 159 9.31 5.70 -0.69
C TYR A 159 8.99 6.68 0.44
N ASN A 160 7.98 6.40 1.27
CA ASN A 160 7.60 7.24 2.41
C ASN A 160 8.79 7.47 3.35
N ARG A 161 9.58 6.43 3.62
CA ARG A 161 10.80 6.53 4.43
C ARG A 161 11.86 7.37 3.74
N ALA A 162 12.22 7.04 2.50
CA ALA A 162 13.25 7.76 1.75
C ALA A 162 12.90 9.23 1.53
N PHE A 163 11.63 9.53 1.28
CA PHE A 163 11.11 10.89 1.20
C PHE A 163 11.23 11.58 2.57
N GLY A 164 10.90 10.88 3.66
CA GLY A 164 11.04 11.35 5.04
C GLY A 164 12.47 11.71 5.43
N ASP A 165 13.43 10.87 5.05
CA ASP A 165 14.85 11.02 5.37
C ASP A 165 15.50 12.24 4.67
N ARG A 166 14.83 12.83 3.68
CA ARG A 166 15.26 14.09 3.04
C ARG A 166 15.05 15.32 3.91
N PHE A 167 14.29 15.20 5.00
CA PHE A 167 14.01 16.30 5.90
C PHE A 167 14.82 16.15 7.18
N SER A 168 15.61 17.18 7.51
CA SER A 168 16.39 17.22 8.75
C SER A 168 15.52 17.44 10.00
N VAL A 169 14.23 17.72 9.83
CA VAL A 169 13.29 18.03 10.91
C VAL A 169 12.00 17.24 10.75
N LYS A 170 11.36 16.92 11.88
CA LYS A 170 10.10 16.15 11.90
C LYS A 170 8.95 16.87 11.16
N TYR A 171 8.87 18.19 11.36
CA TYR A 171 7.84 19.07 10.80
C TYR A 171 8.52 20.16 9.95
N PRO A 172 8.72 19.91 8.64
CA PRO A 172 9.31 20.91 7.75
C PRO A 172 8.36 22.08 7.50
N SER A 173 8.89 23.22 7.05
CA SER A 173 8.04 24.31 6.55
C SER A 173 7.33 23.87 5.26
N LEU A 174 6.20 24.51 4.95
CA LEU A 174 5.49 24.23 3.70
C LEU A 174 6.39 24.46 2.47
N LEU A 175 7.21 25.52 2.50
CA LEU A 175 8.15 25.81 1.42
C LEU A 175 9.19 24.68 1.26
N SER A 176 9.80 24.25 2.36
CA SER A 176 10.77 23.14 2.31
C SER A 176 10.12 21.85 1.81
N PHE A 177 8.89 21.56 2.24
CA PHE A 177 8.14 20.41 1.75
C PHE A 177 7.91 20.46 0.23
N VAL A 178 7.45 21.61 -0.27
CA VAL A 178 7.18 21.79 -1.71
C VAL A 178 8.45 21.69 -2.54
N GLU A 179 9.57 22.28 -2.10
CA GLU A 179 10.83 22.18 -2.84
C GLU A 179 11.36 20.75 -2.89
N THR A 180 11.35 20.01 -1.77
CA THR A 180 11.73 18.60 -1.77
C THR A 180 10.82 17.75 -2.65
N ALA A 181 9.50 18.01 -2.65
CA ALA A 181 8.55 17.30 -3.52
C ALA A 181 8.81 17.58 -5.02
N LYS A 182 9.19 18.81 -5.38
CA LYS A 182 9.60 19.17 -6.75
C LYS A 182 10.89 18.48 -7.16
N GLU A 183 11.89 18.43 -6.28
CA GLU A 183 13.13 17.70 -6.52
C GLU A 183 12.86 16.21 -6.77
N GLU A 184 11.98 15.60 -5.96
CA GLU A 184 11.56 14.22 -6.19
C GLU A 184 10.85 14.04 -7.53
N SER A 185 9.95 14.95 -7.90
CA SER A 185 9.30 14.92 -9.20
C SER A 185 10.33 14.91 -10.34
N ARG A 186 11.34 15.78 -10.30
CA ARG A 186 12.43 15.80 -11.30
C ARG A 186 13.22 14.50 -11.31
N ARG A 187 13.53 13.94 -10.15
CA ARG A 187 14.25 12.67 -10.03
C ARG A 187 13.48 11.51 -10.66
N PHE A 188 12.15 11.45 -10.47
CA PHE A 188 11.33 10.41 -11.09
C PHE A 188 11.20 10.57 -12.60
N VAL A 189 11.10 11.81 -13.11
CA VAL A 189 11.12 12.04 -14.57
C VAL A 189 12.42 11.53 -15.18
N GLN A 190 13.57 11.84 -14.57
CA GLN A 190 14.87 11.34 -15.00
C GLN A 190 14.95 9.81 -14.96
N LEU A 191 14.45 9.19 -13.88
CA LEU A 191 14.40 7.73 -13.74
C LEU A 191 13.59 7.09 -14.88
N ILE A 192 12.41 7.63 -15.17
CA ILE A 192 11.55 7.12 -16.26
C ILE A 192 12.27 7.24 -17.60
N ASP A 193 12.91 8.38 -17.88
CA ASP A 193 13.65 8.60 -19.12
C ASP A 193 14.86 7.67 -19.26
N GLU A 194 15.60 7.42 -18.18
CA GLU A 194 16.72 6.47 -18.15
C GLU A 194 16.26 5.04 -18.43
N VAL A 195 15.14 4.62 -17.83
CA VAL A 195 14.57 3.29 -18.06
C VAL A 195 14.06 3.16 -19.50
N LYS A 196 13.32 4.14 -20.01
CA LYS A 196 12.85 4.15 -21.41
C LYS A 196 14.00 4.09 -22.42
N GLN A 197 15.14 4.68 -22.09
CA GLN A 197 16.32 4.71 -22.95
C GLN A 197 17.27 3.53 -22.69
N ASN A 198 16.85 2.52 -21.92
CA ASN A 198 17.64 1.34 -21.54
C ASN A 198 18.99 1.68 -20.92
N ARG A 199 19.12 2.85 -20.30
CA ARG A 199 20.33 3.26 -19.55
C ARG A 199 20.35 2.72 -18.14
N ARG A 200 19.19 2.28 -17.65
CA ARG A 200 19.00 1.78 -16.29
C ARG A 200 17.91 0.72 -16.28
N ASP A 201 18.11 -0.33 -15.50
CA ASP A 201 17.06 -1.32 -15.26
C ASP A 201 15.93 -0.71 -14.40
N PRO A 202 14.67 -1.12 -14.61
CA PRO A 202 13.58 -0.80 -13.70
C PRO A 202 13.92 -1.16 -12.24
N PRO A 203 13.35 -0.44 -11.25
CA PRO A 203 13.45 -0.84 -9.86
C PRO A 203 13.04 -2.31 -9.69
N ARG A 204 13.86 -3.09 -9.00
CA ARG A 204 13.50 -4.48 -8.69
C ARG A 204 12.35 -4.49 -7.70
N HIS A 205 11.16 -4.88 -8.16
CA HIS A 205 10.05 -5.19 -7.28
C HIS A 205 10.24 -6.58 -6.68
N ALA A 206 9.62 -6.84 -5.53
CA ALA A 206 9.54 -8.21 -5.03
C ALA A 206 8.88 -9.08 -6.10
N GLN A 207 9.42 -10.28 -6.35
CA GLN A 207 8.82 -11.20 -7.30
C GLN A 207 7.36 -11.43 -6.92
N SER A 208 6.48 -11.45 -7.93
CA SER A 208 5.11 -11.91 -7.75
C SER A 208 5.18 -13.35 -7.24
N VAL A 209 4.89 -13.54 -5.97
CA VAL A 209 4.66 -14.88 -5.44
C VAL A 209 3.23 -15.18 -5.79
N GLU A 210 3.00 -16.03 -6.79
CA GLU A 210 1.71 -16.71 -6.94
C GLU A 210 1.50 -17.53 -5.67
N PRO A 211 0.60 -17.11 -4.78
CA PRO A 211 0.42 -17.81 -3.54
C PRO A 211 -0.35 -19.08 -3.86
N ARG A 212 0.29 -20.23 -3.64
CA ARG A 212 -0.38 -21.53 -3.76
C ARG A 212 -0.70 -22.02 -2.37
N VAL A 213 -1.95 -22.41 -2.16
CA VAL A 213 -2.34 -23.17 -0.97
C VAL A 213 -1.48 -24.45 -0.99
N PRO A 214 -0.73 -24.75 0.09
CA PRO A 214 0.03 -25.99 0.17
C PRO A 214 -0.87 -27.22 -0.06
N ASN A 215 -0.40 -28.21 -0.81
CA ASN A 215 -1.21 -29.40 -1.14
C ASN A 215 -1.62 -30.22 0.10
N ASP A 216 -0.94 -30.02 1.22
CA ASP A 216 -1.20 -30.63 2.52
C ASP A 216 -2.12 -29.79 3.41
N PHE A 217 -2.62 -28.64 2.95
CA PHE A 217 -3.56 -27.82 3.70
C PHE A 217 -4.84 -28.59 4.09
N ASP A 218 -5.37 -29.41 3.18
CA ASP A 218 -6.54 -30.27 3.42
C ASP A 218 -6.23 -31.49 4.32
N GLN A 219 -4.96 -31.69 4.71
CA GLN A 219 -4.55 -32.82 5.56
C GLN A 219 -4.55 -32.47 7.06
N PHE A 220 -4.90 -31.23 7.42
CA PHE A 220 -4.95 -30.71 8.79
C PHE A 220 -6.35 -30.74 9.44
N GLU A 221 -7.23 -31.67 9.03
CA GLU A 221 -8.49 -31.95 9.75
C GLU A 221 -8.26 -32.56 11.15
#